data_AF-A0A948E8Y2-F1
#
_entry.id   AF-A0A948E8Y2-F1
#
_cell.length_a   1.000
_cell.length_b   1.000
_cell.length_c   1.000
_cell.angle_alpha   90.00
_cell.angle_beta   90.00
_cell.angle_gamma   90.00
#
_symmetry.space_group_name_H-M   'P 1'
#
loop_
_entity.id
_entity.type
_entity.pdbx_description
1 polymer ?
#
loop_
_entity_poly.entity_id
_entity_poly.type
_entity_poly.pdbx_seq_one_letter_code
_entity_poly.pdbx_strand_id
1 'polypeptide(L)'
;MSIEVVAPKFADFFHLMPFRIQEILLISSKYDAFILQEDGQLTEQLFNTFLNLNLKYAPRITRVSRGERAVEVLATRRVDLVIIMPQLGDVDPMGLCTTIKETHPALPVVMLAYNSKQTNQLQERSREAGFDRMFVWTGNSRIFLSIIKLMEDRMNVHHDIARVGLQVIIVVEDSPYYYSTFLPILYTIIMTQTQRLMRQGLNDMHRLLRMRARPKIILATNYDDAMERFREFEDNVLGVLSDVRYPVAGIEDPEAGFKLIGAIREKHPNLPIVLMSSEPHNKERAYAAGAQFIDKNSSSIIHDMKLFIQSQFGFGDFVFRLPTGKEVGRATDLK
;
A
#
# COMPACT_ATOMS: atom_id res chain seq x y z
N MET A 1 7.23 -16.57 45.50
CA MET A 1 6.91 -17.16 44.18
C MET A 1 5.97 -16.20 43.49
N SER A 2 6.53 -15.29 42.72
CA SER A 2 5.75 -14.35 41.91
C SER A 2 5.23 -15.13 40.72
N ILE A 3 3.92 -15.24 40.59
CA ILE A 3 3.29 -15.83 39.42
C ILE A 3 3.51 -14.81 38.29
N GLU A 4 4.53 -15.02 37.47
CA GLU A 4 4.58 -14.42 36.15
C GLU A 4 3.35 -14.91 35.39
N VAL A 5 2.32 -14.08 35.35
CA VAL A 5 1.23 -14.25 34.41
C VAL A 5 1.86 -14.07 33.03
N VAL A 6 2.23 -15.19 32.40
CA VAL A 6 2.57 -15.22 30.98
C VAL A 6 1.33 -14.73 30.24
N ALA A 7 1.28 -13.42 29.98
CA ALA A 7 0.25 -12.85 29.13
C ALA A 7 0.31 -13.63 27.81
N PRO A 8 -0.81 -14.16 27.30
CA PRO A 8 -0.76 -14.91 26.06
C PRO A 8 -0.20 -14.00 24.98
N LYS A 9 0.69 -14.51 24.11
CA LYS A 9 1.26 -13.79 22.94
C LYS A 9 0.22 -13.04 22.09
N PHE A 10 -1.08 -13.34 22.27
CA PHE A 10 -2.23 -12.67 21.68
C PHE A 10 -2.55 -11.27 22.26
N ALA A 11 -2.13 -10.94 23.48
CA ALA A 11 -2.39 -9.64 24.12
C ALA A 11 -1.77 -8.48 23.32
N ASP A 12 -0.57 -8.68 22.77
CA ASP A 12 0.13 -7.65 22.01
C ASP A 12 -0.54 -7.33 20.67
N PHE A 13 -1.26 -8.28 20.08
CA PHE A 13 -2.01 -8.04 18.84
C PHE A 13 -3.17 -7.05 19.02
N PHE A 14 -3.69 -6.90 20.25
CA PHE A 14 -4.73 -5.90 20.53
C PHE A 14 -4.23 -4.47 20.36
N HIS A 15 -2.92 -4.27 20.50
CA HIS A 15 -2.26 -2.97 20.39
C HIS A 15 -1.80 -2.64 18.98
N LEU A 16 -2.01 -3.52 18.00
CA LEU A 16 -1.66 -3.25 16.60
C LEU A 16 -2.63 -2.30 15.91
N MET A 17 -2.10 -1.57 14.94
CA MET A 17 -2.80 -0.52 14.19
C MET A 17 -3.51 0.51 15.10
N PRO A 18 -2.78 1.20 15.99
CA PRO A 18 -3.35 2.26 16.84
C PRO A 18 -3.95 3.41 16.04
N PHE A 19 -3.37 3.75 14.89
CA PHE A 19 -3.91 4.73 13.96
C PHE A 19 -4.86 4.06 12.96
N ARG A 20 -6.09 4.59 12.87
CA ARG A 20 -7.09 4.15 11.89
C ARG A 20 -7.77 5.37 11.30
N ILE A 21 -8.01 5.29 10.00
CA ILE A 21 -8.73 6.34 9.28
C ILE A 21 -10.22 6.03 9.40
N GLN A 22 -10.96 6.92 10.06
CA GLN A 22 -12.40 6.79 10.27
C GLN A 22 -13.17 7.94 9.60
N GLU A 23 -12.59 9.13 9.57
CA GLU A 23 -13.21 10.32 8.96
C GLU A 23 -12.33 10.86 7.84
N ILE A 24 -12.85 10.82 6.61
CA ILE A 24 -12.16 11.32 5.40
C ILE A 24 -12.83 12.61 4.95
N LEU A 25 -12.03 13.66 4.75
CA LEU A 25 -12.47 14.88 4.07
C LEU A 25 -12.10 14.79 2.58
N LEU A 26 -13.11 14.66 1.73
CA LEU A 26 -12.95 14.68 0.27
C LEU A 26 -13.24 16.09 -0.25
N ILE A 27 -12.21 16.76 -0.77
CA ILE A 27 -12.30 18.10 -1.35
C ILE A 27 -12.30 17.92 -2.88
N SER A 28 -13.46 18.09 -3.50
CA SER A 28 -13.62 17.85 -4.94
C SER A 28 -14.66 18.75 -5.57
N SER A 29 -14.48 19.09 -6.85
CA SER A 29 -15.48 19.87 -7.58
C SER A 29 -16.79 19.09 -7.72
N LYS A 30 -17.89 19.75 -8.10
CA LYS A 30 -19.14 19.03 -8.40
C LYS A 30 -18.97 18.07 -9.58
N TYR A 31 -18.15 18.43 -10.56
CA TYR A 31 -17.83 17.60 -11.72
C TYR A 31 -17.03 16.36 -11.30
N ASP A 32 -16.03 16.54 -10.45
CA ASP A 32 -15.21 15.43 -9.93
C ASP A 32 -16.09 14.43 -9.16
N ALA A 33 -16.97 14.92 -8.30
CA ALA A 33 -17.88 14.05 -7.57
C ALA A 33 -18.85 13.29 -8.47
N PHE A 34 -19.26 13.89 -9.60
CA PHE A 34 -20.07 13.19 -10.59
C PHE A 34 -19.29 12.03 -11.21
N ILE A 35 -18.02 12.24 -11.62
CA ILE A 35 -17.16 11.17 -12.16
C ILE A 35 -16.93 10.07 -11.12
N LEU A 36 -16.77 10.42 -9.84
CA LEU A 36 -16.64 9.43 -8.76
C LEU A 36 -17.94 8.65 -8.50
N GLN A 37 -19.10 9.13 -8.98
CA GLN A 37 -20.42 8.54 -8.74
C GLN A 37 -20.97 7.74 -9.92
N GLU A 38 -20.39 7.81 -11.13
CA GLU A 38 -20.93 7.14 -12.33
C GLU A 38 -21.07 5.60 -12.19
N ASP A 39 -20.37 4.95 -11.25
CA ASP A 39 -20.43 3.49 -11.04
C ASP A 39 -21.32 3.04 -9.84
N GLY A 40 -22.12 3.94 -9.25
CA GLY A 40 -22.83 3.70 -8.00
C GLY A 40 -22.14 4.40 -6.84
N GLN A 41 -22.88 4.80 -5.81
CA GLN A 41 -22.39 5.75 -4.80
C GLN A 41 -21.01 5.30 -4.27
N LEU A 42 -19.96 6.11 -4.49
CA LEU A 42 -18.58 5.79 -4.06
C LEU A 42 -18.53 5.24 -2.63
N THR A 43 -19.30 5.85 -1.74
CA THR A 43 -19.44 5.43 -0.34
C THR A 43 -19.98 4.00 -0.20
N GLU A 44 -20.98 3.62 -1.00
CA GLU A 44 -21.55 2.27 -1.04
C GLU A 44 -20.54 1.27 -1.60
N GLN A 45 -19.84 1.60 -2.68
CA GLN A 45 -18.81 0.72 -3.23
C GLN A 45 -17.65 0.50 -2.26
N LEU A 46 -17.20 1.56 -1.57
CA LEU A 46 -16.19 1.47 -0.53
C LEU A 46 -16.68 0.60 0.63
N PHE A 47 -17.91 0.83 1.09
CA PHE A 47 -18.54 0.04 2.14
C PHE A 47 -18.61 -1.45 1.77
N ASN A 48 -19.10 -1.77 0.56
CA ASN A 48 -19.16 -3.14 0.05
C ASN A 48 -17.77 -3.77 -0.07
N THR A 49 -16.76 -3.00 -0.49
CA THR A 49 -15.37 -3.47 -0.54
C THR A 49 -14.86 -3.83 0.86
N PHE A 50 -15.12 -3.00 1.87
CA PHE A 50 -14.73 -3.28 3.25
C PHE A 50 -15.48 -4.50 3.82
N LEU A 51 -16.78 -4.62 3.55
CA LEU A 51 -17.57 -5.78 3.96
C LEU A 51 -17.05 -7.08 3.33
N ASN A 52 -16.80 -7.09 2.02
CA ASN A 52 -16.25 -8.26 1.31
C ASN A 52 -14.87 -8.66 1.87
N LEU A 53 -14.09 -7.69 2.32
CA LEU A 53 -12.80 -7.89 2.97
C LEU A 53 -12.91 -8.07 4.50
N ASN A 54 -14.11 -8.29 5.04
CA ASN A 54 -14.40 -8.47 6.47
C ASN A 54 -13.71 -7.42 7.36
N LEU A 55 -13.57 -6.20 6.85
CA LEU A 55 -13.06 -5.06 7.58
C LEU A 55 -14.24 -4.45 8.34
N LYS A 56 -14.18 -4.44 9.67
CA LYS A 56 -15.31 -4.03 10.52
C LYS A 56 -15.84 -2.61 10.24
N TYR A 57 -14.98 -1.68 9.84
CA TYR A 57 -15.33 -0.26 9.77
C TYR A 57 -14.85 0.33 8.45
N ALA A 58 -15.80 0.68 7.58
CA ALA A 58 -15.54 1.56 6.46
C ALA A 58 -15.50 3.01 6.98
N PRO A 59 -14.54 3.83 6.54
CA PRO A 59 -14.50 5.23 6.94
C PRO A 59 -15.66 6.01 6.35
N ARG A 60 -16.09 7.04 7.06
CA ARG A 60 -17.07 8.01 6.58
C ARG A 60 -16.37 9.02 5.68
N ILE A 61 -17.00 9.35 4.56
CA ILE A 61 -16.51 10.38 3.64
C ILE A 61 -17.41 11.61 3.78
N THR A 62 -16.82 12.73 4.21
CA THR A 62 -17.44 14.05 4.17
C THR A 62 -16.92 14.80 2.95
N ARG A 63 -17.81 15.14 2.02
CA ARG A 63 -17.43 15.87 0.80
C ARG A 63 -17.68 17.36 0.92
N VAL A 64 -16.71 18.16 0.50
CA VAL A 64 -16.84 19.62 0.32
C VAL A 64 -16.37 20.00 -1.08
N SER A 65 -16.90 21.11 -1.60
CA SER A 65 -16.60 21.57 -2.97
C SER A 65 -15.86 22.90 -3.04
N ARG A 66 -15.43 23.44 -1.89
CA ARG A 66 -14.76 24.75 -1.77
C ARG A 66 -13.68 24.68 -0.71
N GLY A 67 -12.56 25.36 -0.93
CA GLY A 67 -11.43 25.39 0.01
C GLY A 67 -11.80 25.97 1.39
N GLU A 68 -12.59 27.06 1.41
CA GLU A 68 -13.08 27.68 2.67
C GLU A 68 -13.84 26.68 3.55
N ARG A 69 -14.74 25.90 2.95
CA ARG A 69 -15.51 24.86 3.66
C ARG A 69 -14.62 23.73 4.16
N ALA A 70 -13.53 23.41 3.46
CA ALA A 70 -12.58 22.42 3.95
C ALA A 70 -11.91 22.90 5.24
N VAL A 71 -11.48 24.16 5.30
CA VAL A 71 -10.89 24.77 6.50
C VAL A 71 -11.90 24.79 7.67
N GLU A 72 -13.15 25.16 7.41
CA GLU A 72 -14.22 25.11 8.43
C GLU A 72 -14.43 23.69 9.00
N VAL A 73 -14.43 22.67 8.14
CA VAL A 73 -14.58 21.28 8.58
C VAL A 73 -13.38 20.85 9.42
N LEU A 74 -12.16 21.18 9.00
CA LEU A 74 -10.94 20.88 9.76
C LEU A 74 -10.91 21.58 11.12
N ALA A 75 -11.48 22.78 11.24
CA ALA A 75 -11.56 23.51 12.51
C ALA A 75 -12.61 22.96 13.49
N THR A 76 -13.66 22.28 12.98
CA THR A 76 -14.82 21.88 13.79
C THR A 76 -14.97 20.38 13.98
N ARG A 77 -14.29 19.57 13.17
CA ARG A 77 -14.42 18.11 13.16
C ARG A 77 -13.07 17.45 13.09
N ARG A 78 -12.99 16.26 13.68
CA ARG A 78 -11.86 15.37 13.49
C ARG A 78 -11.85 14.86 12.05
N VAL A 79 -10.70 14.97 11.39
CA VAL A 79 -10.41 14.40 10.09
C VAL A 79 -9.14 13.56 10.25
N ASP A 80 -9.14 12.32 9.75
CA ASP A 80 -7.99 11.42 9.80
C ASP A 80 -7.24 11.35 8.46
N LEU A 81 -7.87 11.78 7.37
CA LEU A 81 -7.30 11.81 6.02
C LEU A 81 -8.00 12.89 5.18
N VAL A 82 -7.22 13.68 4.46
CA VAL A 82 -7.72 14.60 3.42
C VAL A 82 -7.40 14.03 2.05
N ILE A 83 -8.39 13.97 1.17
CA ILE A 83 -8.22 13.66 -0.26
C ILE A 83 -8.64 14.88 -1.06
N ILE A 84 -7.73 15.42 -1.88
CA ILE A 84 -7.95 16.62 -2.68
C ILE A 84 -7.89 16.27 -4.16
N MET A 85 -8.89 16.70 -4.92
CA MET A 85 -8.89 16.63 -6.38
C MET A 85 -8.48 17.98 -6.96
N PRO A 86 -7.63 18.03 -8.01
CA PRO A 86 -6.96 19.26 -8.42
C PRO A 86 -7.86 20.31 -9.08
N GLN A 87 -9.12 20.01 -9.42
CA GLN A 87 -9.98 20.93 -10.18
C GLN A 87 -10.96 21.71 -9.29
N LEU A 88 -10.48 22.36 -8.23
CA LEU A 88 -11.36 23.06 -7.27
C LEU A 88 -11.97 24.36 -7.81
N GLY A 89 -11.36 24.97 -8.84
CA GLY A 89 -11.87 26.17 -9.50
C GLY A 89 -11.77 27.45 -8.67
N ASP A 90 -12.01 27.38 -7.36
CA ASP A 90 -12.02 28.53 -6.45
C ASP A 90 -10.71 28.73 -5.66
N VAL A 91 -9.84 27.71 -5.56
CA VAL A 91 -8.56 27.76 -4.83
C VAL A 91 -7.50 26.95 -5.57
N ASP A 92 -6.23 27.39 -5.52
CA ASP A 92 -5.09 26.56 -5.93
C ASP A 92 -4.96 25.34 -5.00
N PRO A 93 -5.15 24.10 -5.49
CA PRO A 93 -5.11 22.90 -4.67
C PRO A 93 -3.81 22.75 -3.87
N MET A 94 -2.69 23.21 -4.44
CA MET A 94 -1.37 23.13 -3.82
C MET A 94 -1.28 24.09 -2.62
N GLY A 95 -1.73 25.33 -2.79
CA GLY A 95 -1.82 26.28 -1.68
C GLY A 95 -2.73 25.78 -0.56
N LEU A 96 -3.84 25.10 -0.91
CA LEU A 96 -4.73 24.49 0.08
C LEU A 96 -4.03 23.35 0.84
N CYS A 97 -3.31 22.46 0.15
CA CYS A 97 -2.49 21.43 0.80
C CYS A 97 -1.50 22.04 1.79
N THR A 98 -0.76 23.09 1.39
CA THR A 98 0.19 23.78 2.27
C THR A 98 -0.50 24.37 3.49
N THR A 99 -1.63 25.07 3.31
CA THR A 99 -2.42 25.64 4.41
C THR A 99 -2.88 24.57 5.41
N ILE A 100 -3.31 23.41 4.89
CA ILE A 100 -3.70 22.27 5.73
C ILE A 100 -2.49 21.73 6.51
N LYS A 101 -1.32 21.62 5.88
CA LYS A 101 -0.11 21.13 6.55
C LYS A 101 0.47 22.10 7.58
N GLU A 102 0.33 23.40 7.35
CA GLU A 102 0.76 24.42 8.33
C GLU A 102 -0.08 24.33 9.62
N THR A 103 -1.37 24.05 9.50
CA THR A 103 -2.29 23.94 10.64
C THR A 103 -2.33 22.52 11.24
N HIS A 104 -2.14 21.50 10.40
CA HIS A 104 -2.21 20.08 10.76
C HIS A 104 -1.05 19.29 10.14
N PRO A 105 0.20 19.43 10.63
CA PRO A 105 1.38 18.84 9.98
C PRO A 105 1.33 17.31 9.86
N ALA A 106 0.76 16.65 10.88
CA ALA A 106 0.66 15.20 10.94
C ALA A 106 -0.53 14.61 10.16
N LEU A 107 -1.48 15.43 9.71
CA LEU A 107 -2.67 14.97 8.99
C LEU A 107 -2.25 14.47 7.60
N PRO A 108 -2.54 13.21 7.22
CA PRO A 108 -2.27 12.74 5.86
C PRO A 108 -3.10 13.53 4.84
N VAL A 109 -2.42 14.09 3.85
CA VAL A 109 -3.02 14.82 2.73
C VAL A 109 -2.63 14.11 1.44
N VAL A 110 -3.62 13.66 0.68
CA VAL A 110 -3.44 12.92 -0.56
C VAL A 110 -4.08 13.66 -1.72
N MET A 111 -3.35 13.79 -2.82
CA MET A 111 -3.88 14.31 -4.07
C MET A 111 -4.41 13.18 -4.94
N LEU A 112 -5.60 13.31 -5.50
CA LEU A 112 -6.20 12.34 -6.43
C LEU A 112 -6.47 13.03 -7.77
N ALA A 113 -5.60 12.81 -8.76
CA ALA A 113 -5.69 13.36 -10.10
C ALA A 113 -6.52 12.46 -11.03
N TYR A 114 -7.12 13.02 -12.08
CA TYR A 114 -7.88 12.25 -13.06
C TYR A 114 -7.06 11.67 -14.20
N ASN A 115 -5.92 12.27 -14.53
CA ASN A 115 -5.11 11.81 -15.65
C ASN A 115 -3.61 11.98 -15.39
N SER A 116 -2.83 11.20 -16.13
CA SER A 116 -1.37 11.21 -16.08
C SER A 116 -0.76 12.54 -16.53
N LYS A 117 -1.42 13.29 -17.42
CA LYS A 117 -0.92 14.61 -17.88
C LYS A 117 -0.90 15.66 -16.76
N GLN A 118 -1.94 15.71 -15.92
CA GLN A 118 -1.99 16.53 -14.71
C GLN A 118 -0.97 16.07 -13.69
N THR A 119 -0.72 14.75 -13.63
CA THR A 119 0.22 14.14 -12.69
C THR A 119 1.64 14.65 -12.92
N ASN A 120 2.13 14.71 -14.16
CA ASN A 120 3.50 15.17 -14.44
C ASN A 120 3.72 16.63 -14.04
N GLN A 121 2.78 17.51 -14.39
CA GLN A 121 2.84 18.95 -14.04
C GLN A 121 2.80 19.17 -12.51
N LEU A 122 2.02 18.35 -11.79
CA LEU A 122 1.90 18.44 -10.34
C LEU A 122 3.05 17.72 -9.62
N GLN A 123 3.66 16.69 -10.22
CA GLN A 123 4.85 16.02 -9.69
C GLN A 123 6.07 16.93 -9.70
N GLU A 124 6.28 17.72 -10.75
CA GLU A 124 7.37 18.72 -10.77
C GLU A 124 7.20 19.75 -9.65
N ARG A 125 5.96 20.11 -9.32
CA ARG A 125 5.61 21.00 -8.20
C ARG A 125 5.53 20.28 -6.84
N SER A 126 5.63 18.95 -6.80
CA SER A 126 5.32 18.14 -5.60
C SER A 126 6.29 18.33 -4.44
N ARG A 127 7.55 18.73 -4.72
CA ARG A 127 8.59 18.91 -3.69
C ARG A 127 8.24 19.98 -2.66
N GLU A 128 7.30 20.88 -2.97
CA GLU A 128 6.87 22.00 -2.11
C GLU A 128 5.36 21.96 -1.77
N ALA A 129 4.68 20.88 -2.13
CA ALA A 129 3.23 20.90 -2.38
C ALA A 129 2.31 20.62 -1.19
N GLY A 130 2.84 20.44 0.01
CA GLY A 130 2.04 20.17 1.21
C GLY A 130 1.19 18.88 1.16
N PHE A 131 1.47 17.92 0.27
CA PHE A 131 0.78 16.62 0.24
C PHE A 131 1.76 15.46 0.43
N ASP A 132 1.31 14.38 1.07
CA ASP A 132 2.12 13.19 1.36
C ASP A 132 2.25 12.25 0.16
N ARG A 133 1.21 12.20 -0.68
CA ARG A 133 1.20 11.34 -1.87
C ARG A 133 0.21 11.80 -2.93
N MET A 134 0.51 11.49 -4.18
CA MET A 134 -0.40 11.67 -5.31
C MET A 134 -0.94 10.30 -5.75
N PHE A 135 -2.16 10.22 -6.24
CA PHE A 135 -2.72 9.04 -6.88
C PHE A 135 -3.46 9.47 -8.14
N VAL A 136 -3.68 8.52 -9.04
CA VAL A 136 -4.45 8.72 -10.27
C VAL A 136 -5.72 7.88 -10.18
N TRP A 137 -6.86 8.53 -10.39
CA TRP A 137 -8.15 7.84 -10.52
C TRP A 137 -8.16 7.06 -11.84
N THR A 138 -8.23 5.75 -11.74
CA THR A 138 -8.24 4.82 -12.88
C THR A 138 -9.63 4.27 -13.21
N GLY A 139 -10.70 4.82 -12.60
CA GLY A 139 -12.05 4.27 -12.69
C GLY A 139 -12.31 3.10 -11.73
N ASN A 140 -11.41 2.84 -10.78
CA ASN A 140 -11.56 1.75 -9.81
C ASN A 140 -11.65 2.29 -8.37
N SER A 141 -12.82 2.18 -7.74
CA SER A 141 -13.05 2.66 -6.37
C SER A 141 -12.20 1.99 -5.29
N ARG A 142 -11.61 0.82 -5.57
CA ARG A 142 -10.64 0.18 -4.65
C ARG A 142 -9.36 1.01 -4.46
N ILE A 143 -9.16 2.05 -5.26
CA ILE A 143 -8.11 3.03 -5.02
C ILE A 143 -8.27 3.71 -3.66
N PHE A 144 -9.50 4.00 -3.22
CA PHE A 144 -9.74 4.59 -1.90
C PHE A 144 -9.31 3.64 -0.78
N LEU A 145 -9.63 2.34 -0.88
CA LEU A 145 -9.11 1.34 0.03
C LEU A 145 -7.58 1.39 0.07
N SER A 146 -6.92 1.48 -1.08
CA SER A 146 -5.46 1.48 -1.17
C SER A 146 -4.83 2.71 -0.54
N ILE A 147 -5.41 3.89 -0.79
CA ILE A 147 -5.00 5.16 -0.18
C ILE A 147 -5.12 5.04 1.34
N ILE A 148 -6.30 4.62 1.83
CA ILE A 148 -6.56 4.45 3.26
C ILE A 148 -5.53 3.51 3.89
N LYS A 149 -5.33 2.33 3.28
CA LYS A 149 -4.46 1.31 3.87
C LYS A 149 -2.99 1.67 3.76
N LEU A 150 -2.56 2.36 2.71
CA LEU A 150 -1.18 2.84 2.61
C LEU A 150 -0.88 3.91 3.67
N MET A 151 -1.83 4.83 3.90
CA MET A 151 -1.66 5.83 4.95
C MET A 151 -1.70 5.20 6.34
N GLU A 152 -2.62 4.28 6.61
CA GLU A 152 -2.62 3.51 7.86
C GLU A 152 -1.33 2.69 8.05
N ASP A 153 -0.86 2.02 7.00
CA ASP A 153 0.36 1.22 7.07
C ASP A 153 1.57 2.11 7.39
N ARG A 154 1.72 3.26 6.71
CA ARG A 154 2.77 4.25 7.03
C ARG A 154 2.74 4.72 8.48
N MET A 155 1.55 5.03 9.00
CA MET A 155 1.40 5.58 10.35
C MET A 155 1.62 4.53 11.45
N ASN A 156 1.47 3.25 11.13
CA ASN A 156 1.54 2.17 12.12
C ASN A 156 2.81 1.31 12.02
N VAL A 157 3.56 1.36 10.91
CA VAL A 157 4.62 0.38 10.62
C VAL A 157 5.66 0.26 11.74
N HIS A 158 6.23 1.38 12.22
CA HIS A 158 7.24 1.33 13.28
C HIS A 158 6.67 0.76 14.58
N HIS A 159 5.46 1.17 14.97
CA HIS A 159 4.79 0.67 16.17
C HIS A 159 4.50 -0.83 16.08
N ASP A 160 3.92 -1.27 14.97
CA ASP A 160 3.53 -2.66 14.76
C ASP A 160 4.76 -3.59 14.69
N ILE A 161 5.86 -3.14 14.08
CA ILE A 161 7.14 -3.87 14.04
C ILE A 161 7.76 -3.95 15.43
N ALA A 162 7.89 -2.82 16.12
CA ALA A 162 8.47 -2.79 17.47
C ALA A 162 7.68 -3.65 18.46
N ARG A 163 6.35 -3.77 18.27
CA ARG A 163 5.48 -4.51 19.19
C ARG A 163 5.50 -6.02 18.98
N VAL A 164 5.42 -6.49 17.73
CA VAL A 164 5.24 -7.93 17.43
C VAL A 164 6.13 -8.46 16.31
N GLY A 165 7.08 -7.67 15.79
CA GLY A 165 7.95 -8.06 14.68
C GLY A 165 7.19 -8.22 13.36
N LEU A 166 6.17 -7.40 13.13
CA LEU A 166 5.28 -7.51 11.99
C LEU A 166 6.04 -7.37 10.66
N GLN A 167 5.67 -8.13 9.64
CA GLN A 167 6.39 -8.15 8.36
C GLN A 167 6.01 -6.98 7.44
N VAL A 168 6.93 -6.59 6.55
CA VAL A 168 6.71 -5.55 5.54
C VAL A 168 6.96 -6.04 4.13
N ILE A 169 6.19 -5.51 3.18
CA ILE A 169 6.41 -5.69 1.75
C ILE A 169 6.84 -4.32 1.22
N ILE A 170 8.05 -4.24 0.68
CA ILE A 170 8.55 -3.01 0.08
C ILE A 170 8.13 -3.00 -1.39
N VAL A 171 7.54 -1.89 -1.79
CA VAL A 171 7.17 -1.64 -3.18
C VAL A 171 7.92 -0.41 -3.67
N VAL A 172 8.56 -0.51 -4.82
CA VAL A 172 9.30 0.60 -5.44
C VAL A 172 8.68 0.92 -6.79
N GLU A 173 8.01 2.07 -6.85
CA GLU A 173 7.36 2.61 -8.05
C GLU A 173 7.29 4.13 -7.95
N ASP A 174 7.86 4.83 -8.91
CA ASP A 174 7.90 6.29 -8.97
C ASP A 174 6.68 6.88 -9.70
N SER A 175 6.04 6.11 -10.59
CA SER A 175 4.87 6.56 -11.35
C SER A 175 3.56 6.46 -10.55
N PRO A 176 2.86 7.59 -10.33
CA PRO A 176 1.58 7.60 -9.65
C PRO A 176 0.50 6.83 -10.38
N TYR A 177 0.58 6.77 -11.70
CA TYR A 177 -0.34 5.97 -12.50
C TYR A 177 -0.17 4.47 -12.19
N TYR A 178 1.07 3.96 -12.18
CA TYR A 178 1.33 2.54 -11.99
C TYR A 178 0.98 2.09 -10.58
N TYR A 179 1.43 2.79 -9.52
CA TYR A 179 1.05 2.37 -8.15
C TYR A 179 -0.42 2.58 -7.84
N SER A 180 -1.09 3.55 -8.47
CA SER A 180 -2.55 3.67 -8.35
C SER A 180 -3.28 2.50 -9.01
N THR A 181 -2.65 1.86 -9.99
CA THR A 181 -3.22 0.70 -10.68
C THR A 181 -2.98 -0.59 -9.89
N PHE A 182 -1.75 -0.84 -9.44
CA PHE A 182 -1.41 -2.12 -8.82
C PHE A 182 -1.68 -2.19 -7.30
N LEU A 183 -1.60 -1.09 -6.54
CA LEU A 183 -1.81 -1.15 -5.09
C LEU A 183 -3.21 -1.71 -4.73
N PRO A 184 -4.30 -1.34 -5.42
CA PRO A 184 -5.61 -1.96 -5.21
C PRO A 184 -5.59 -3.48 -5.36
N ILE A 185 -4.87 -3.97 -6.36
CA ILE A 185 -4.71 -5.40 -6.61
C ILE A 185 -3.92 -6.04 -5.47
N LEU A 186 -2.77 -5.45 -5.11
CA LEU A 186 -1.88 -5.95 -4.07
C LEU A 186 -2.58 -6.04 -2.70
N TYR A 187 -3.24 -4.97 -2.26
CA TYR A 187 -4.01 -4.95 -1.02
C TYR A 187 -5.13 -5.99 -1.04
N THR A 188 -5.86 -6.10 -2.16
CA THR A 188 -6.92 -7.11 -2.30
C THR A 188 -6.35 -8.52 -2.14
N ILE A 189 -5.20 -8.83 -2.75
CA ILE A 189 -4.54 -10.13 -2.64
C ILE A 189 -4.13 -10.39 -1.18
N ILE A 190 -3.35 -9.49 -0.56
CA ILE A 190 -2.86 -9.67 0.81
C ILE A 190 -4.01 -9.86 1.80
N MET A 191 -5.05 -9.03 1.71
CA MET A 191 -6.21 -9.15 2.61
C MET A 191 -6.96 -10.45 2.39
N THR A 192 -7.20 -10.84 1.13
CA THR A 192 -7.88 -12.10 0.81
C THR A 192 -7.09 -13.31 1.29
N GLN A 193 -5.77 -13.30 1.14
CA GLN A 193 -4.92 -14.39 1.62
C GLN A 193 -4.88 -14.44 3.15
N THR A 194 -4.73 -13.28 3.79
CA THR A 194 -4.80 -13.18 5.26
C THR A 194 -6.12 -13.75 5.76
N GLN A 195 -7.24 -13.52 5.06
CA GLN A 195 -8.53 -14.13 5.37
C GLN A 195 -8.60 -15.64 5.22
N ARG A 196 -7.99 -16.20 4.17
CA ARG A 196 -8.03 -17.65 3.93
C ARG A 196 -7.35 -18.43 5.05
N LEU A 197 -6.23 -17.91 5.54
CA LEU A 197 -5.51 -18.46 6.71
C LEU A 197 -6.34 -18.41 8.01
N MET A 198 -7.50 -17.73 8.02
CA MET A 198 -8.39 -17.55 9.18
C MET A 198 -9.68 -18.39 9.13
N ARG A 199 -9.86 -19.28 8.14
CA ARG A 199 -11.10 -20.05 7.98
C ARG A 199 -11.27 -21.22 8.98
N GLN A 200 -10.23 -21.63 9.69
CA GLN A 200 -10.33 -22.70 10.69
C GLN A 200 -10.68 -22.16 12.09
N GLY A 201 -11.93 -22.39 12.55
CA GLY A 201 -12.29 -22.53 13.99
C GLY A 201 -12.08 -21.34 14.95
N LEU A 202 -12.02 -20.09 14.50
CA LEU A 202 -11.70 -18.93 15.36
C LEU A 202 -12.87 -17.94 15.54
N ASN A 203 -13.03 -17.43 16.77
CA ASN A 203 -13.93 -16.33 17.16
C ASN A 203 -13.62 -15.03 16.36
N ASP A 204 -14.62 -14.18 16.10
CA ASP A 204 -14.53 -12.92 15.36
C ASP A 204 -13.43 -11.98 15.87
N MET A 205 -13.18 -11.99 17.19
CA MET A 205 -12.10 -11.21 17.80
C MET A 205 -10.72 -11.65 17.30
N HIS A 206 -10.46 -12.95 17.23
CA HIS A 206 -9.17 -13.49 16.77
C HIS A 206 -8.96 -13.22 15.28
N ARG A 207 -10.04 -13.28 14.49
CA ARG A 207 -10.02 -12.91 13.07
C ARG A 207 -9.62 -11.43 12.89
N LEU A 208 -10.17 -10.53 13.70
CA LEU A 208 -9.84 -9.11 13.65
C LEU A 208 -8.38 -8.84 14.02
N LEU A 209 -7.86 -9.48 15.07
CA LEU A 209 -6.47 -9.33 15.50
C LEU A 209 -5.49 -9.80 14.41
N ARG A 210 -5.80 -10.90 13.72
CA ARG A 210 -4.98 -11.40 12.62
C ARG A 210 -5.03 -10.52 11.36
N MET A 211 -6.16 -9.86 11.06
CA MET A 211 -6.18 -8.84 9.99
C MET A 211 -5.30 -7.62 10.28
N ARG A 212 -5.07 -7.31 11.57
CA ARG A 212 -4.08 -6.30 11.98
C ARG A 212 -2.65 -6.80 11.83
N ALA A 213 -2.45 -8.11 12.02
CA ALA A 213 -1.19 -8.80 11.84
C ALA A 213 -0.76 -9.00 10.37
N ARG A 214 -1.59 -8.60 9.39
CA ARG A 214 -1.21 -8.66 7.96
C ARG A 214 0.10 -7.90 7.72
N PRO A 215 0.95 -8.34 6.79
CA PRO A 215 2.12 -7.57 6.37
C PRO A 215 1.73 -6.16 5.91
N LYS A 216 2.52 -5.16 6.29
CA LYS A 216 2.31 -3.76 5.87
C LYS A 216 3.02 -3.49 4.56
N ILE A 217 2.45 -2.63 3.73
CA ILE A 217 3.10 -2.21 2.49
C ILE A 217 3.79 -0.87 2.72
N ILE A 218 5.06 -0.80 2.32
CA ILE A 218 5.84 0.43 2.26
C ILE A 218 6.07 0.75 0.79
N LEU A 219 5.59 1.90 0.32
CA LEU A 219 5.82 2.35 -1.05
C LEU A 219 6.90 3.44 -1.08
N ALA A 220 8.03 3.10 -1.70
CA ALA A 220 9.11 4.01 -2.05
C ALA A 220 9.01 4.43 -3.53
N THR A 221 9.50 5.63 -3.85
CA THR A 221 9.42 6.22 -5.21
C THR A 221 10.79 6.45 -5.84
N ASN A 222 11.87 6.07 -5.16
CA ASN A 222 13.24 6.20 -5.65
C ASN A 222 14.12 5.19 -4.92
N TYR A 223 15.33 4.99 -5.45
CA TYR A 223 16.29 4.02 -4.93
C TYR A 223 16.71 4.33 -3.49
N ASP A 224 16.95 5.60 -3.18
CA ASP A 224 17.49 6.00 -1.88
C ASP A 224 16.47 5.74 -0.75
N ASP A 225 15.21 6.11 -0.97
CA ASP A 225 14.08 5.82 -0.07
C ASP A 225 13.84 4.30 0.03
N ALA A 226 13.95 3.55 -1.08
CA ALA A 226 13.81 2.10 -1.06
C ALA A 226 14.90 1.43 -0.21
N MET A 227 16.17 1.84 -0.37
CA MET A 227 17.29 1.31 0.39
C MET A 227 17.26 1.73 1.86
N GLU A 228 16.83 2.95 2.15
CA GLU A 228 16.62 3.41 3.52
C GLU A 228 15.60 2.52 4.24
N ARG A 229 14.41 2.33 3.63
CA ARG A 229 13.36 1.49 4.22
C ARG A 229 13.76 0.02 4.30
N PHE A 230 14.53 -0.47 3.33
CA PHE A 230 15.07 -1.83 3.39
C PHE A 230 16.01 -2.02 4.58
N ARG A 231 16.95 -1.09 4.80
CA ARG A 231 17.87 -1.16 5.95
C ARG A 231 17.14 -0.99 7.27
N GLU A 232 16.17 -0.09 7.32
CA GLU A 232 15.40 0.18 8.52
C GLU A 232 14.61 -1.05 8.99
N PHE A 233 14.06 -1.83 8.06
CA PHE A 233 13.20 -2.97 8.35
C PHE A 233 13.81 -4.30 7.90
N GLU A 234 15.15 -4.38 7.82
CA GLU A 234 15.91 -5.48 7.18
C GLU A 234 15.44 -6.87 7.63
N ASP A 235 15.26 -7.06 8.94
CA ASP A 235 14.84 -8.35 9.55
C ASP A 235 13.34 -8.66 9.36
N ASN A 236 12.54 -7.69 8.92
CA ASN A 236 11.08 -7.79 8.80
C ASN A 236 10.60 -7.78 7.33
N VAL A 237 11.49 -7.63 6.36
CA VAL A 237 11.10 -7.61 4.93
C VAL A 237 10.67 -9.01 4.49
N LEU A 238 9.40 -9.15 4.10
CA LEU A 238 8.82 -10.36 3.53
C LEU A 238 9.14 -10.51 2.04
N GLY A 239 9.28 -9.39 1.34
CA GLY A 239 9.69 -9.35 -0.05
C GLY A 239 9.65 -7.96 -0.65
N VAL A 240 10.19 -7.84 -1.87
CA VAL A 240 10.31 -6.58 -2.60
C VAL A 240 9.64 -6.70 -3.97
N LEU A 241 8.77 -5.74 -4.30
CA LEU A 241 8.22 -5.53 -5.63
C LEU A 241 8.84 -4.25 -6.17
N SER A 242 9.60 -4.31 -7.25
CA SER A 242 10.32 -3.14 -7.77
C SER A 242 10.05 -2.96 -9.25
N ASP A 243 9.86 -1.72 -9.69
CA ASP A 243 10.08 -1.39 -11.11
C ASP A 243 11.56 -1.60 -11.47
N VAL A 244 11.88 -1.56 -12.76
CA VAL A 244 13.26 -1.61 -13.27
C VAL A 244 13.88 -0.21 -13.29
N ARG A 245 13.08 0.81 -13.58
CA ARG A 245 13.51 2.19 -13.81
C ARG A 245 12.89 3.12 -12.80
N TYR A 246 13.70 3.89 -12.10
CA TYR A 246 13.28 4.98 -11.22
C TYR A 246 14.50 5.82 -10.82
N PRO A 247 14.30 6.98 -10.17
CA PRO A 247 15.42 7.84 -9.78
C PRO A 247 16.39 7.20 -8.78
N VAL A 248 17.68 7.38 -9.02
CA VAL A 248 18.81 7.13 -8.10
C VAL A 248 19.51 8.47 -7.88
N ALA A 249 19.63 8.92 -6.63
CA ALA A 249 20.11 10.27 -6.30
C ALA A 249 19.36 11.38 -7.08
N GLY A 250 18.06 11.16 -7.32
CA GLY A 250 17.19 12.08 -8.05
C GLY A 250 17.34 12.07 -9.57
N ILE A 251 18.19 11.22 -10.15
CA ILE A 251 18.39 11.07 -11.59
C ILE A 251 17.80 9.75 -12.05
N GLU A 252 16.95 9.78 -13.08
CA GLU A 252 16.35 8.57 -13.65
C GLU A 252 17.42 7.57 -14.09
N ASP A 253 17.30 6.33 -13.61
CA ASP A 253 18.26 5.26 -13.92
C ASP A 253 17.50 4.02 -14.42
N PRO A 254 17.76 3.56 -15.66
CA PRO A 254 17.10 2.39 -16.24
C PRO A 254 17.49 1.08 -15.55
N GLU A 255 18.52 1.08 -14.70
CA GLU A 255 19.07 -0.09 -14.02
C GLU A 255 18.80 -0.07 -12.51
N ALA A 256 18.01 0.89 -12.02
CA ALA A 256 17.78 1.11 -10.60
C ALA A 256 17.24 -0.15 -9.89
N GLY A 257 16.28 -0.85 -10.51
CA GLY A 257 15.71 -2.09 -10.00
C GLY A 257 16.73 -3.22 -9.90
N PHE A 258 17.63 -3.35 -10.88
CA PHE A 258 18.70 -4.34 -10.85
C PHE A 258 19.76 -4.02 -9.80
N LYS A 259 20.12 -2.74 -9.63
CA LYS A 259 21.02 -2.27 -8.57
C LYS A 259 20.44 -2.59 -7.18
N LEU A 260 19.14 -2.35 -6.99
CA LEU A 260 18.46 -2.64 -5.74
C LEU A 260 18.51 -4.14 -5.42
N ILE A 261 18.22 -4.99 -6.41
CA ILE A 261 18.29 -6.44 -6.25
C ILE A 261 19.69 -6.89 -5.90
N GLY A 262 20.72 -6.39 -6.60
CA GLY A 262 22.12 -6.72 -6.31
C GLY A 262 22.46 -6.44 -4.86
N ALA A 263 22.18 -5.22 -4.38
CA ALA A 263 22.46 -4.80 -3.01
C ALA A 263 21.69 -5.63 -1.96
N ILE A 264 20.43 -5.98 -2.24
CA ILE A 264 19.64 -6.83 -1.34
C ILE A 264 20.18 -8.26 -1.33
N ARG A 265 20.53 -8.81 -2.50
CA ARG A 265 20.98 -10.21 -2.66
C ARG A 265 22.32 -10.49 -1.99
N GLU A 266 23.21 -9.49 -1.91
CA GLU A 266 24.48 -9.60 -1.18
C GLU A 266 24.27 -9.99 0.28
N LYS A 267 23.21 -9.49 0.91
CA LYS A 267 22.87 -9.76 2.31
C LYS A 267 21.79 -10.82 2.49
N HIS A 268 20.79 -10.83 1.60
CA HIS A 268 19.61 -11.69 1.66
C HIS A 268 19.40 -12.46 0.34
N PRO A 269 20.18 -13.54 0.11
CA PRO A 269 20.16 -14.30 -1.15
C PRO A 269 18.78 -14.89 -1.49
N ASN A 270 17.98 -15.21 -0.47
CA ASN A 270 16.70 -15.92 -0.63
C ASN A 270 15.47 -15.02 -0.49
N LEU A 271 15.63 -13.69 -0.27
CA LEU A 271 14.48 -12.80 -0.11
C LEU A 271 13.60 -12.84 -1.38
N PRO A 272 12.28 -13.03 -1.28
CA PRO A 272 11.41 -12.91 -2.44
C PRO A 272 11.49 -11.53 -3.10
N ILE A 273 11.88 -11.49 -4.38
CA ILE A 273 11.88 -10.24 -5.16
C ILE A 273 11.19 -10.47 -6.50
N VAL A 274 10.39 -9.50 -6.92
CA VAL A 274 9.80 -9.44 -8.25
C VAL A 274 10.11 -8.10 -8.90
N LEU A 275 10.60 -8.16 -10.14
CA LEU A 275 10.71 -7.02 -11.03
C LEU A 275 9.43 -6.88 -11.85
N MET A 276 8.89 -5.68 -11.87
CA MET A 276 7.79 -5.29 -12.74
C MET A 276 8.37 -4.42 -13.85
N SER A 277 8.10 -4.74 -15.11
CA SER A 277 8.58 -3.89 -16.22
C SER A 277 7.62 -3.94 -17.38
N SER A 278 7.52 -2.84 -18.13
CA SER A 278 6.83 -2.79 -19.41
C SER A 278 7.69 -3.31 -20.58
N GLU A 279 8.96 -3.65 -20.31
CA GLU A 279 9.95 -4.06 -21.29
C GLU A 279 10.24 -5.58 -21.17
N PRO A 280 9.72 -6.43 -22.07
CA PRO A 280 9.80 -7.89 -21.92
C PRO A 280 11.22 -8.46 -21.92
N HIS A 281 12.19 -7.76 -22.51
CA HIS A 281 13.59 -8.19 -22.55
C HIS A 281 14.24 -8.20 -21.15
N ASN A 282 13.67 -7.47 -20.17
CA ASN A 282 14.14 -7.52 -18.79
C ASN A 282 13.80 -8.83 -18.07
N LYS A 283 12.96 -9.69 -18.66
CA LYS A 283 12.56 -10.97 -18.08
C LYS A 283 13.74 -11.91 -17.83
N GLU A 284 14.58 -12.12 -18.84
CA GLU A 284 15.75 -13.01 -18.73
C GLU A 284 16.75 -12.48 -17.70
N ARG A 285 16.95 -11.17 -17.70
CA ARG A 285 17.82 -10.46 -16.77
C ARG A 285 17.32 -10.57 -15.33
N ALA A 286 16.01 -10.45 -15.12
CA ALA A 286 15.39 -10.60 -13.80
C ALA A 286 15.65 -12.00 -13.22
N TYR A 287 15.43 -13.05 -14.02
CA TYR A 287 15.72 -14.42 -13.59
C TYR A 287 17.20 -14.67 -13.33
N ALA A 288 18.09 -14.13 -14.16
CA ALA A 288 19.53 -14.21 -13.94
C ALA A 288 19.96 -13.53 -12.63
N ALA A 289 19.28 -12.46 -12.22
CA ALA A 289 19.47 -11.77 -10.94
C ALA A 289 18.74 -12.46 -9.75
N GLY A 290 18.11 -13.61 -9.97
CA GLY A 290 17.36 -14.35 -8.95
C GLY A 290 16.06 -13.66 -8.52
N ALA A 291 15.46 -12.84 -9.39
CA ALA A 291 14.16 -12.21 -9.18
C ALA A 291 13.10 -12.82 -10.11
N GLN A 292 11.85 -12.82 -9.67
CA GLN A 292 10.72 -13.10 -10.56
C GLN A 292 10.45 -11.89 -11.46
N PHE A 293 9.69 -12.10 -12.54
CA PHE A 293 9.36 -11.04 -13.49
C PHE A 293 7.85 -10.98 -13.72
N ILE A 294 7.31 -9.76 -13.74
CA ILE A 294 5.93 -9.46 -14.10
C ILE A 294 5.94 -8.39 -15.20
N ASP A 295 5.31 -8.69 -16.32
CA ASP A 295 5.11 -7.73 -17.40
C ASP A 295 3.94 -6.79 -17.07
N LYS A 296 4.21 -5.49 -17.01
CA LYS A 296 3.21 -4.44 -16.72
C LYS A 296 2.14 -4.33 -17.83
N ASN A 297 2.45 -4.75 -19.05
CA ASN A 297 1.53 -4.74 -20.19
C ASN A 297 0.71 -6.03 -20.31
N SER A 298 0.99 -7.03 -19.47
CA SER A 298 0.29 -8.31 -19.56
C SER A 298 -1.16 -8.21 -19.07
N SER A 299 -2.09 -8.78 -19.83
CA SER A 299 -3.47 -9.00 -19.38
C SER A 299 -3.56 -9.94 -18.18
N SER A 300 -2.51 -10.73 -17.91
CA SER A 300 -2.40 -11.64 -16.76
C SER A 300 -1.75 -11.03 -15.51
N ILE A 301 -1.39 -9.73 -15.50
CA ILE A 301 -0.64 -9.10 -14.39
C ILE A 301 -1.22 -9.41 -13.00
N ILE A 302 -2.55 -9.37 -12.86
CA ILE A 302 -3.25 -9.69 -11.60
C ILE A 302 -3.04 -11.15 -11.19
N HIS A 303 -3.11 -12.06 -12.16
CA HIS A 303 -2.90 -13.48 -11.95
C HIS A 303 -1.44 -13.75 -11.54
N ASP A 304 -0.48 -13.15 -12.24
CA ASP A 304 0.95 -13.35 -12.01
C ASP A 304 1.37 -12.80 -10.64
N MET A 305 0.89 -11.60 -10.27
CA MET A 305 1.07 -11.04 -8.93
C MET A 305 0.48 -11.96 -7.85
N LYS A 306 -0.71 -12.50 -8.08
CA LYS A 306 -1.36 -13.40 -7.13
C LYS A 306 -0.56 -14.69 -6.96
N LEU A 307 -0.09 -15.29 -8.04
CA LEU A 307 0.76 -16.48 -8.00
C LEU A 307 2.07 -16.21 -7.26
N PHE A 308 2.70 -15.06 -7.50
CA PHE A 308 3.91 -14.65 -6.81
C PHE A 308 3.68 -14.54 -5.29
N ILE A 309 2.68 -13.76 -4.87
CA ILE A 309 2.37 -13.56 -3.44
C ILE A 309 2.00 -14.89 -2.77
N GLN A 310 1.21 -15.74 -3.44
CA GLN A 310 0.83 -17.04 -2.88
C GLN A 310 2.02 -18.00 -2.73
N SER A 311 2.93 -18.01 -3.70
CA SER A 311 4.06 -18.94 -3.71
C SER A 311 5.25 -18.49 -2.87
N GLN A 312 5.44 -17.18 -2.69
CA GLN A 312 6.66 -16.64 -2.08
C GLN A 312 6.45 -16.02 -0.70
N PHE A 313 5.28 -15.48 -0.39
CA PHE A 313 5.05 -14.76 0.87
C PHE A 313 4.40 -15.64 1.96
N GLY A 314 4.45 -16.97 1.81
CA GLY A 314 3.91 -17.91 2.82
C GLY A 314 2.39 -17.90 2.95
N PHE A 315 1.68 -17.33 1.97
CA PHE A 315 0.21 -17.27 1.94
C PHE A 315 -0.47 -18.50 1.31
N GLY A 316 0.32 -19.44 0.78
CA GLY A 316 -0.14 -20.71 0.22
C GLY A 316 0.18 -21.90 1.12
N ASP A 317 -0.03 -23.10 0.60
CA ASP A 317 0.36 -24.34 1.28
C ASP A 317 1.87 -24.35 1.56
N PHE A 318 2.30 -24.94 2.66
CA PHE A 318 3.71 -25.21 2.91
C PHE A 318 4.18 -26.28 1.93
N VAL A 319 4.85 -25.85 0.87
CA VAL A 319 5.41 -26.75 -0.16
C VAL A 319 6.86 -27.06 0.18
N PHE A 320 7.12 -28.29 0.61
CA PHE A 320 8.46 -28.79 0.83
C PHE A 320 9.08 -29.13 -0.52
N ARG A 321 10.19 -28.48 -0.85
CA ARG A 321 10.93 -28.69 -2.10
C ARG A 321 12.35 -29.15 -1.79
N LEU A 322 12.86 -30.06 -2.62
CA LEU A 322 14.29 -30.40 -2.63
C LEU A 322 15.10 -29.18 -3.14
N PRO A 323 16.42 -29.14 -2.92
CA PRO A 323 17.30 -28.13 -3.51
C PRO A 323 17.19 -28.05 -5.05
N THR A 324 16.71 -29.11 -5.70
CA THR A 324 16.43 -29.18 -7.15
C THR A 324 15.12 -28.51 -7.57
N GLY A 325 14.35 -27.95 -6.63
CA GLY A 325 13.03 -27.35 -6.87
C GLY A 325 11.86 -28.34 -6.96
N LYS A 326 12.14 -29.65 -6.94
CA LYS A 326 11.10 -30.69 -6.97
C LYS A 326 10.28 -30.69 -5.68
N GLU A 327 8.96 -30.60 -5.81
CA GLU A 327 8.02 -30.75 -4.70
C GLU A 327 8.04 -32.18 -4.15
N VAL A 328 8.22 -32.31 -2.83
CA VAL A 328 8.25 -33.59 -2.10
C VAL A 328 7.17 -33.70 -1.04
N GLY A 329 6.48 -32.61 -0.74
CA GLY A 329 5.36 -32.60 0.19
C GLY A 329 4.64 -31.27 0.16
N ARG A 330 3.36 -31.29 0.54
CA ARG A 330 2.51 -30.12 0.61
C ARG A 330 1.62 -30.23 1.85
N ALA A 331 1.71 -29.25 2.74
CA ALA A 331 0.83 -29.14 3.89
C ALA A 331 -0.07 -27.89 3.75
N THR A 332 -1.38 -28.09 3.82
CA THR A 332 -2.39 -27.01 3.70
C THR A 332 -2.61 -26.27 5.02
N ASP A 333 -2.08 -26.79 6.13
CA ASP A 333 -2.04 -26.15 7.44
C ASP A 333 -0.83 -26.64 8.26
N LEU A 334 -0.69 -26.10 9.48
CA LEU A 334 0.41 -26.40 10.42
C LEU A 334 0.10 -27.61 11.33
N LYS A 335 -0.93 -28.43 11.05
CA LYS A 335 -1.35 -29.55 11.91
C LYS A 335 -0.76 -30.89 11.50
#